data_AF-A0ABD7FY07-F1
#
_entry.id   AF-A0ABD7FY07-F1
#
_cell.length_a   1.000
_cell.length_b   1.000
_cell.length_c   1.000
_cell.angle_alpha   90.00
_cell.angle_beta   90.00
_cell.angle_gamma   90.00
#
_symmetry.space_group_name_H-M   'P 1'
#
loop_
_entity.id
_entity.type
_entity.pdbx_description
1 polymer ?
#
loop_
_entity_poly.entity_id
_entity_poly.type
_entity_poly.pdbx_seq_one_letter_code
_entity_poly.pdbx_strand_id
1 'polypeptide(L)'
;MEVTCHCGNIHLKLAQLPKEVGECNCSICRRYAAMWAYYTPEQVSVTYIKENSKFYCWGEKDVEFHRCDICGCLTHYITTPKCDSRIFAVNMRMAENEVLSAIPVRKINGAAY
;
A
#
# COMPACT_ATOMS: atom_id res chain seq x y z
N MET A 1 -2.24 12.83 6.91
CA MET A 1 -3.38 11.88 6.93
C MET A 1 -2.92 10.61 7.61
N GLU A 2 -3.78 9.92 8.34
CA GLU A 2 -3.46 8.66 9.00
C GLU A 2 -4.36 7.55 8.47
N VAL A 3 -3.80 6.36 8.30
CA VAL A 3 -4.53 5.14 7.95
C VAL A 3 -4.01 3.99 8.79
N THR A 4 -4.90 3.07 9.15
CA THR A 4 -4.56 1.94 10.02
C THR A 4 -5.05 0.64 9.41
N CYS A 5 -4.37 -0.48 9.72
CA CYS A 5 -5.01 -1.77 9.50
C CYS A 5 -6.26 -1.93 10.37
N HIS A 6 -7.12 -2.91 10.08
CA HIS A 6 -8.39 -3.10 10.80
C HIS A 6 -8.24 -3.18 12.34
N CYS A 7 -7.24 -3.92 12.84
CA CYS A 7 -7.00 -4.05 14.28
C CYS A 7 -6.17 -2.91 14.91
N GLY A 8 -5.80 -1.88 14.15
CA GLY A 8 -5.00 -0.74 14.62
C GLY A 8 -3.51 -1.03 14.87
N ASN A 9 -3.03 -2.26 14.65
CA ASN A 9 -1.63 -2.62 14.92
C ASN A 9 -0.63 -1.86 14.02
N ILE A 10 -0.92 -1.77 12.73
CA ILE A 10 -0.10 -1.00 11.78
C ILE A 10 -0.77 0.36 11.61
N HIS A 11 -0.05 1.41 11.98
CA HIS A 11 -0.43 2.80 11.78
C HIS A 11 0.50 3.43 10.75
N LEU A 12 -0.06 4.03 9.69
CA LEU A 12 0.69 4.74 8.67
C LEU A 12 0.27 6.21 8.65
N LYS A 13 1.25 7.10 8.81
CA LYS A 13 1.05 8.55 8.68
C LYS A 13 1.65 9.03 7.37
N LEU A 14 0.80 9.62 6.55
CA LEU A 14 1.11 10.14 5.21
C LEU A 14 1.36 11.64 5.29
N ALA A 15 2.44 12.10 4.68
CA ALA A 15 2.81 13.52 4.62
C ALA A 15 1.71 14.39 4.00
N GLN A 16 0.97 13.85 3.03
CA GLN A 16 -0.12 14.55 2.35
C GLN A 16 -1.20 13.59 1.83
N LEU A 17 -2.41 14.11 1.61
CA LEU A 17 -3.48 13.39 0.91
C LEU A 17 -3.04 13.09 -0.53
N PRO A 18 -3.26 11.87 -1.06
CA PRO A 18 -2.88 11.57 -2.43
C PRO A 18 -3.84 12.26 -3.41
N LYS A 19 -3.31 12.72 -4.54
CA LYS A 19 -4.10 13.33 -5.61
C LYS A 19 -4.88 12.30 -6.44
N GLU A 20 -4.40 11.06 -6.44
CA GLU A 20 -5.00 9.92 -7.13
C GLU A 20 -4.59 8.62 -6.42
N VAL A 21 -5.35 7.56 -6.67
CA VAL A 21 -4.97 6.18 -6.31
C VAL A 21 -4.90 5.30 -7.56
N GLY A 22 -3.88 4.45 -7.62
CA GLY A 22 -3.69 3.47 -8.68
C GLY A 22 -4.47 2.19 -8.40
N GLU A 23 -5.29 1.75 -9.36
CA GLU A 23 -5.92 0.43 -9.34
C GLU A 23 -5.33 -0.42 -10.46
N CYS A 24 -4.49 -1.39 -10.06
CA CYS A 24 -3.73 -2.22 -10.99
C CYS A 24 -4.40 -3.58 -11.21
N ASN A 25 -4.49 -4.00 -12.46
CA ASN A 25 -5.10 -5.26 -12.87
C ASN A 25 -4.13 -6.47 -12.93
N CYS A 26 -2.86 -6.31 -12.53
CA CYS A 26 -1.91 -7.42 -12.56
C CYS A 26 -2.36 -8.58 -11.65
N SER A 27 -1.81 -9.77 -11.86
CA SER A 27 -2.29 -11.01 -11.22
C SER A 27 -2.36 -10.93 -9.70
N ILE A 28 -1.42 -10.25 -9.04
CA ILE A 28 -1.38 -10.08 -7.59
C ILE A 28 -2.26 -8.91 -7.12
N CYS A 29 -2.18 -7.74 -7.75
CA CYS A 29 -2.94 -6.56 -7.36
C CYS A 29 -4.45 -6.78 -7.49
N ARG A 30 -4.92 -7.48 -8.53
CA ARG A 30 -6.35 -7.79 -8.69
C ARG A 30 -6.89 -8.71 -7.59
N ARG A 31 -6.03 -9.56 -7.00
CA ARG A 31 -6.39 -10.48 -5.89
C ARG A 31 -6.37 -9.77 -4.53
N TYR A 32 -5.44 -8.84 -4.35
CA TYR A 32 -5.43 -7.96 -3.18
C TYR A 32 -6.51 -6.88 -3.24
N ALA A 33 -7.04 -6.62 -4.44
CA ALA A 33 -8.00 -5.57 -4.73
C ALA A 33 -7.54 -4.19 -4.21
N ALA A 34 -6.25 -3.94 -4.09
CA ALA A 34 -5.71 -2.74 -3.46
C ALA A 34 -5.86 -1.48 -4.32
N MET A 35 -5.94 -0.32 -3.65
CA MET A 35 -5.90 1.01 -4.28
C MET A 35 -4.68 1.76 -3.75
N TRP A 36 -3.68 1.94 -4.60
CA TRP A 36 -2.35 2.38 -4.19
C TRP A 36 -2.18 3.89 -4.29
N ALA A 37 -1.91 4.55 -3.17
CA ALA A 37 -1.35 5.90 -3.15
C ALA A 37 0.18 5.80 -3.12
N TYR A 38 0.86 6.49 -4.03
CA TYR A 38 2.31 6.38 -4.22
C TYR A 38 3.05 7.52 -3.53
N TYR A 39 4.07 7.17 -2.76
CA TYR A 39 4.91 8.08 -1.99
C TYR A 39 6.39 7.67 -2.10
N THR A 40 7.30 8.55 -1.68
CA THR A 40 8.68 8.16 -1.33
C THR A 40 8.73 7.63 0.11
N PRO A 41 9.76 6.85 0.49
CA PRO A 41 9.88 6.33 1.86
C PRO A 41 9.90 7.40 2.95
N GLU A 42 10.36 8.61 2.66
CA GLU A 42 10.44 9.72 3.61
C GLU A 42 9.09 10.40 3.83
N GLN A 43 8.12 10.18 2.94
CA GLN A 43 6.79 10.78 3.00
C GLN A 43 5.78 9.94 3.81
N VAL A 44 6.18 8.75 4.28
CA VAL A 44 5.33 7.84 5.06
C VAL A 44 6.09 7.36 6.28
N SER A 45 5.51 7.53 7.47
CA SER A 45 6.02 6.90 8.69
C SER A 45 5.11 5.76 9.10
N VAL A 46 5.71 4.60 9.41
CA VAL A 46 4.99 3.41 9.90
C VAL A 46 5.28 3.21 11.38
N THR A 47 4.24 2.93 12.15
CA THR A 47 4.35 2.56 13.56
C THR A 47 3.63 1.23 13.80
N TYR A 48 4.27 0.35 14.55
CA TYR A 48 3.74 -0.96 14.95
C TYR A 48 3.43 -0.93 16.43
N ILE A 49 2.17 -1.16 16.81
CA ILE A 49 1.74 -1.10 18.21
C ILE A 49 2.05 -2.40 18.97
N LYS A 50 1.95 -3.55 18.29
CA LYS A 50 2.16 -4.89 18.88
C LYS A 50 3.22 -5.67 18.13
N GLU A 51 3.02 -5.87 16.83
CA GLU A 51 3.88 -6.73 16.01
C GLU A 51 4.22 -6.06 14.67
N ASN A 52 5.42 -6.35 14.17
CA ASN A 52 5.84 -5.93 12.84
C ASN A 52 4.94 -6.55 11.75
N SER A 53 4.91 -5.91 10.58
CA SER A 53 4.26 -6.50 9.42
C SER A 53 4.97 -7.78 8.95
N LYS A 54 4.22 -8.66 8.28
CA LYS A 54 4.78 -9.71 7.43
C LYS A 54 4.66 -9.28 5.98
N PHE A 55 5.63 -9.65 5.16
CA PHE A 55 5.58 -9.33 3.73
C PHE A 55 5.66 -10.58 2.86
N TYR A 56 5.20 -10.40 1.63
CA TYR A 56 5.31 -11.40 0.56
C TYR A 56 5.97 -10.76 -0.67
N CYS A 57 6.94 -11.46 -1.26
CA CYS A 57 7.56 -11.07 -2.53
C CYS A 57 7.23 -12.10 -3.61
N TRP A 58 7.01 -11.62 -4.83
CA TRP A 58 6.68 -12.45 -5.99
C TRP A 58 7.41 -11.93 -7.24
N GLY A 59 7.51 -12.77 -8.28
CA GLY A 59 8.15 -12.44 -9.55
C GLY A 59 9.62 -12.11 -9.36
N GLU A 60 10.06 -10.98 -9.94
CA GLU A 60 11.44 -10.48 -9.88
C GLU A 60 11.89 -10.10 -8.45
N LYS A 61 10.94 -10.06 -7.50
CA LYS A 61 11.13 -9.67 -6.10
C LYS A 61 11.50 -8.19 -5.96
N ASP A 62 10.94 -7.35 -6.83
CA ASP A 62 11.09 -5.89 -6.79
C ASP A 62 10.19 -5.23 -5.75
N VAL A 63 9.20 -5.95 -5.22
CA VAL A 63 8.19 -5.40 -4.32
C VAL A 63 7.93 -6.35 -3.14
N GLU A 64 7.93 -5.78 -1.94
CA GLU A 64 7.51 -6.40 -0.68
C GLU A 64 6.07 -5.95 -0.36
N PHE A 65 5.10 -6.86 -0.40
CA PHE A 65 3.70 -6.58 -0.04
C PHE A 65 3.47 -6.83 1.45
N HIS A 66 3.36 -5.77 2.26
CA HIS A 66 3.26 -5.83 3.71
C HIS A 66 1.80 -5.93 4.20
N ARG A 67 1.54 -6.95 5.01
CA ARG A 67 0.27 -7.17 5.70
C ARG A 67 0.44 -7.19 7.22
N CYS A 68 -0.63 -6.86 7.91
CA CYS A 68 -0.75 -7.10 9.34
C CYS A 68 -0.76 -8.61 9.62
N ASP A 69 0.08 -9.07 10.54
CA ASP A 69 0.08 -10.49 10.95
C ASP A 69 -1.17 -10.85 11.76
N ILE A 70 -1.77 -9.86 12.43
CA ILE A 70 -2.93 -10.04 13.31
C ILE A 70 -4.25 -10.08 12.53
N CYS A 71 -4.52 -9.08 11.67
CA CYS A 71 -5.81 -8.99 10.95
C CYS A 71 -5.72 -9.33 9.46
N GLY A 72 -4.53 -9.58 8.92
CA GLY A 72 -4.34 -9.92 7.51
C GLY A 72 -4.47 -8.75 6.53
N CYS A 73 -4.91 -7.56 6.97
CA CYS A 73 -5.03 -6.39 6.08
C CYS A 73 -3.68 -6.06 5.43
N LEU A 74 -3.68 -5.99 4.09
CA LEU A 74 -2.55 -5.50 3.29
C LEU A 74 -2.53 -3.98 3.34
N THR A 75 -1.52 -3.41 4.01
CA THR A 75 -1.49 -1.97 4.29
C THR A 75 -0.63 -1.19 3.32
N HIS A 76 0.50 -1.75 2.91
CA HIS A 76 1.43 -1.07 2.02
C HIS A 76 2.26 -2.06 1.23
N TYR A 77 2.94 -1.57 0.20
CA TYR A 77 4.10 -2.23 -0.35
C TYR A 77 5.28 -1.26 -0.38
N ILE A 78 6.49 -1.80 -0.34
CA ILE A 78 7.70 -1.05 -0.64
C ILE A 78 8.46 -1.72 -1.78
N THR A 79 9.18 -0.94 -2.57
CA THR A 79 10.14 -1.52 -3.50
C THR A 79 11.39 -1.99 -2.78
N THR A 80 11.96 -3.10 -3.24
CA THR A 80 13.21 -3.66 -2.73
C THR A 80 14.41 -2.97 -3.37
N PRO A 81 15.64 -3.18 -2.87
CA PRO A 81 16.85 -2.63 -3.49
C PRO A 81 17.12 -3.07 -4.94
N LYS A 82 16.35 -4.03 -5.48
CA LYS A 82 16.44 -4.44 -6.88
C LYS A 82 15.73 -3.49 -7.84
N CYS A 83 14.77 -2.72 -7.33
CA CYS A 83 14.04 -1.75 -8.13
C CYS A 83 14.78 -0.42 -8.10
N ASP A 84 15.06 0.15 -9.27
CA ASP A 84 15.70 1.48 -9.38
C ASP A 84 14.87 2.59 -8.71
N SER A 85 13.55 2.41 -8.65
CA SER A 85 12.64 3.36 -8.02
C SER A 85 12.42 3.02 -6.55
N ARG A 86 12.57 4.02 -5.66
CA ARG A 86 12.20 3.90 -4.24
C ARG A 86 10.76 4.35 -4.04
N ILE A 87 9.85 3.39 -3.95
CA ILE A 87 8.41 3.62 -3.83
C ILE A 87 7.94 3.06 -2.48
N PHE A 88 7.15 3.85 -1.77
CA PHE A 88 6.32 3.43 -0.66
C PHE A 88 4.86 3.62 -1.07
N ALA A 89 4.13 2.54 -1.32
CA ALA A 89 2.74 2.62 -1.75
C ALA A 89 1.80 2.19 -0.62
N VAL A 90 0.80 3.01 -0.34
CA VAL A 90 -0.16 2.78 0.75
C VAL A 90 -1.50 2.34 0.15
N ASN A 91 -2.07 1.26 0.70
CA ASN A 91 -3.38 0.78 0.30
C ASN A 91 -4.46 1.66 0.92
N MET A 92 -5.04 2.55 0.11
CA MET A 92 -6.05 3.51 0.54
C MET A 92 -7.41 2.87 0.84
N ARG A 93 -7.58 1.57 0.63
CA ARG A 93 -8.71 0.83 1.22
C ARG A 93 -8.68 0.76 2.75
N MET A 94 -7.58 1.15 3.38
CA MET A 94 -7.47 1.30 4.83
C MET A 94 -7.95 2.67 5.33
N ALA A 95 -8.24 3.61 4.43
CA ALA A 95 -8.82 4.90 4.78
C ALA A 95 -10.34 4.78 4.97
N GLU A 96 -10.94 5.77 5.64
CA GLU A 96 -12.39 5.93 5.69
C GLU A 96 -12.98 6.03 4.27
N ASN A 97 -14.16 5.45 4.08
CA ASN A 97 -14.78 5.32 2.76
C ASN A 97 -15.06 6.69 2.12
N GLU A 98 -15.45 7.68 2.91
CA GLU A 98 -15.71 9.05 2.46
C GLU A 98 -14.43 9.65 1.86
N VAL A 99 -13.28 9.46 2.52
CA VAL A 99 -11.99 9.95 2.03
C VAL A 99 -11.60 9.22 0.74
N LEU A 100 -11.70 7.89 0.71
CA LEU A 100 -11.37 7.11 -0.47
C LEU A 100 -12.24 7.48 -1.68
N SER A 101 -13.54 7.65 -1.47
CA SER A 101 -14.50 7.97 -2.54
C SER A 101 -14.26 9.33 -3.20
N ALA A 102 -13.60 10.25 -2.49
CA ALA A 102 -13.27 11.58 -3.00
C ALA A 102 -11.96 11.61 -3.81
N ILE A 103 -11.16 10.54 -3.80
CA ILE A 103 -9.86 10.50 -4.49
C ILE A 103 -10.03 9.88 -5.89
N PRO A 104 -9.59 10.57 -6.96
CA PRO A 104 -9.60 10.03 -8.32
C PRO A 104 -8.86 8.69 -8.44
N VAL A 105 -9.42 7.78 -9.25
CA VAL A 105 -8.84 6.45 -9.52
C VAL A 105 -8.16 6.42 -10.89
N ARG A 106 -6.86 6.15 -10.92
CA ARG A 106 -6.10 5.85 -12.14
C ARG A 106 -6.06 4.34 -12.37
N LYS A 107 -6.63 3.87 -13.48
CA LYS A 107 -6.54 2.46 -13.88
C LYS A 107 -5.15 2.17 -14.46
N ILE A 108 -4.54 1.09 -14.02
CA ILE A 108 -3.19 0.67 -14.43
C ILE A 108 -3.28 -0.72 -15.06
N ASN A 109 -2.83 -0.84 -16.30
CA ASN A 109 -2.74 -2.12 -17.00
C ASN A 109 -1.43 -2.86 -16.67
N GLY A 110 -1.27 -3.28 -15.41
CA GLY A 110 -0.11 -4.06 -14.98
C GLY A 110 -0.09 -5.51 -15.47
N ALA A 111 -1.16 -6.00 -16.08
CA ALA A 111 -1.20 -7.34 -16.68
C ALA A 111 -0.50 -7.42 -18.06
N ALA A 112 -0.15 -6.28 -18.66
CA ALA A 112 0.56 -6.20 -19.93
C ALA A 112 2.09 -6.18 -19.80
N TYR A 113 2.60 -6.19 -18.55
CA TYR A 113 4.01 -6.25 -18.19
C TYR A 113 4.29 -7.58 -17.52
#